data_AF-X5S9D8-F1
#
_entry.id   AF-X5S9D8-F1
#
_cell.length_a   1.000
_cell.length_b   1.000
_cell.length_c   1.000
_cell.angle_alpha   90.00
_cell.angle_beta   90.00
_cell.angle_gamma   90.00
#
_symmetry.space_group_name_H-M   'P 1'
#
loop_
_entity.id
_entity.type
_entity.pdbx_description
1 polymer ?
#
loop_
_entity_poly.entity_id
_entity_poly.type
_entity_poly.pdbx_seq_one_letter_code
_entity_poly.pdbx_strand_id
1 'polypeptide(L)'
;MKRVLPFALLLACSAPALGQTVDSEGAKQLTDNLARYFSKKPFEIGFLKVSVEGDAYKLAFDFKPVVELLAKQDGLKLDLTPYTLLTKPRSDGAWDVSGNLAPEGSMEFNGPQGPQSMKMSIKGGKFVGVYDPELAAFSSATSSLEGMNMTSQDARQRTEMSSGAGTATMSATEGANGGVDFSMVQTIADFAEVITIDNPNSGQKIPLTVKSPEFSVDAKGKGLRTKPILDLLAFAVANEDEAKLKANQAELKSHLLTALPIWERIDGAYSLKDFSVGSPIGSFGAATLGIAFGMDGVSRNGTISYGIKASGLSIPQNLVPAWSVALLPTDIDLNFGGANIDLDTMAKKAIEAFDLNNNPPLSADFGDGLKKDFLANGPKILIGHSTVKGGGAEIGLEGDMTFPDGEKPDANVTIDVTGYDKIVASLQEAAKTDPQASQAFTGALAIKGFAKTLPDGRIEWVINARHDGSVTVNGAMLKGPDPVVEDNTDQDAVPGEGNNGGAGAKLQP
;
A
#
# COMPACT_ATOMS: atom_id res chain seq x y z
N MET A 1 -14.77 7.74 9.11
CA MET A 1 -13.73 8.70 9.53
C MET A 1 -13.22 8.42 10.96
N LYS A 2 -12.65 7.23 11.24
CA LYS A 2 -12.32 6.79 12.63
C LYS A 2 -10.87 6.32 12.86
N ARG A 3 -9.90 6.70 12.01
CA ARG A 3 -8.47 6.38 12.23
C ARG A 3 -7.50 7.55 12.02
N VAL A 4 -8.02 8.77 11.90
CA VAL A 4 -7.23 9.96 11.53
C VAL A 4 -6.80 10.80 12.75
N LEU A 5 -7.43 10.62 13.91
CA LEU A 5 -7.25 11.56 15.03
C LEU A 5 -5.81 11.66 15.57
N PRO A 6 -5.06 10.60 15.91
CA PRO A 6 -3.76 10.79 16.55
C PRO A 6 -2.67 11.32 15.60
N PHE A 7 -2.71 10.99 14.30
CA PHE A 7 -1.75 11.51 13.32
C PHE A 7 -2.10 12.93 12.83
N ALA A 8 -3.38 13.30 12.77
CA ALA A 8 -3.78 14.66 12.42
C ALA A 8 -3.47 15.65 13.54
N LEU A 9 -3.55 15.25 14.81
CA LEU A 9 -3.23 16.09 15.97
C LEU A 9 -1.77 16.61 16.00
N LEU A 10 -0.86 15.89 15.36
CA LEU A 10 0.55 16.28 15.21
C LEU A 10 0.77 17.33 14.09
N LEU A 11 -0.19 17.51 13.18
CA LEU A 11 -0.11 18.45 12.05
C LEU A 11 -0.72 19.83 12.34
N ALA A 12 -1.09 20.14 13.59
CA ALA A 12 -2.04 21.22 13.87
C ALA A 12 -1.57 22.32 14.82
N CYS A 13 -0.26 22.49 15.05
CA CYS A 13 0.25 23.71 15.70
C CYS A 13 0.34 24.85 14.67
N SER A 14 -0.75 25.16 13.95
CA SER A 14 -0.72 25.98 12.73
C SER A 14 -0.50 27.48 12.92
N ALA A 15 -0.43 27.96 14.16
CA ALA A 15 -0.09 29.36 14.44
C ALA A 15 1.41 29.50 14.75
N PRO A 16 2.11 30.48 14.14
CA PRO A 16 3.46 30.85 14.53
C PRO A 16 3.53 31.14 16.04
N ALA A 17 4.53 30.58 16.71
CA ALA A 17 4.75 30.75 18.15
C ALA A 17 5.23 32.17 18.56
N LEU A 18 5.32 33.09 17.61
CA LEU A 18 5.92 34.41 17.80
C LEU A 18 5.17 35.22 18.86
N GLY A 19 5.84 35.47 19.99
CA GLY A 19 5.31 36.28 21.09
C GLY A 19 4.35 35.55 22.03
N GLN A 20 4.20 34.23 21.91
CA GLN A 20 3.30 33.46 22.76
C GLN A 20 3.93 33.17 24.13
N THR A 21 3.38 33.76 25.19
CA THR A 21 3.76 33.48 26.58
C THR A 21 3.14 32.17 27.04
N VAL A 22 3.93 31.32 27.69
CA VAL A 22 3.43 30.05 28.26
C VAL A 22 2.64 30.34 29.55
N ASP A 23 1.37 30.68 29.35
CA ASP A 23 0.42 31.00 30.39
C ASP A 23 -0.99 30.47 30.04
N SER A 24 -1.98 30.77 30.88
CA SER A 24 -3.35 30.31 30.68
C SER A 24 -4.02 30.89 29.44
N GLU A 25 -3.66 32.11 29.01
CA GLU A 25 -4.23 32.73 27.81
C GLU A 25 -3.62 32.08 26.56
N GLY A 26 -2.31 31.85 26.55
CA GLY A 26 -1.64 31.13 25.48
C GLY A 26 -2.11 29.68 25.34
N ALA A 27 -2.44 29.00 26.44
CA ALA A 27 -3.05 27.66 26.41
C ALA A 27 -4.45 27.67 25.78
N LYS A 28 -5.23 28.72 26.04
CA LYS A 28 -6.54 28.94 25.43
C LYS A 28 -6.42 29.22 23.93
N GLN A 29 -5.48 30.08 23.53
CA GLN A 29 -5.20 30.35 22.12
C GLN A 29 -4.79 29.08 21.37
N LEU A 30 -3.92 28.26 21.96
CA LEU A 30 -3.54 26.97 21.38
C LEU A 30 -4.74 26.02 21.24
N THR A 31 -5.62 26.00 22.23
CA THR A 31 -6.89 25.23 22.17
C THR A 31 -7.77 25.70 21.02
N ASP A 32 -7.98 27.01 20.87
CA ASP A 32 -8.80 27.59 19.81
C ASP A 32 -8.21 27.32 18.41
N ASN A 33 -6.88 27.40 18.27
CA ASN A 33 -6.18 27.07 17.03
C ASN A 33 -6.36 25.60 16.64
N LEU A 34 -6.20 24.67 17.59
CA LEU A 34 -6.42 23.24 17.35
C LEU A 34 -7.90 22.95 17.02
N ALA A 35 -8.84 23.62 17.69
CA ALA A 35 -10.27 23.44 17.46
C ALA A 35 -10.72 23.80 16.03
N ARG A 36 -9.97 24.64 15.31
CA ARG A 36 -10.19 24.91 13.87
C ARG A 36 -10.09 23.65 13.01
N TYR A 37 -9.26 22.69 13.40
CA TYR A 37 -9.00 21.47 12.64
C TYR A 37 -9.67 20.22 13.22
N PHE A 38 -10.05 20.25 14.50
CA PHE A 38 -10.65 19.08 15.18
C PHE A 38 -12.07 19.29 15.70
N SER A 39 -12.68 20.45 15.43
CA SER A 39 -13.87 20.96 16.13
C SER A 39 -13.62 21.21 17.63
N LYS A 40 -14.59 21.80 18.31
CA LYS A 40 -14.54 22.00 19.78
C LYS A 40 -14.86 20.74 20.58
N LYS A 41 -15.56 19.78 19.96
CA LYS A 41 -16.09 18.59 20.64
C LYS A 41 -15.04 17.78 21.41
N PRO A 42 -13.83 17.50 20.87
CA PRO A 42 -12.80 16.76 21.62
C PRO A 42 -12.36 17.45 22.91
N PHE A 43 -12.41 18.78 22.97
CA PHE A 43 -12.09 19.55 24.18
C PHE A 43 -13.26 19.57 25.15
N GLU A 44 -14.49 19.74 24.65
CA GLU A 44 -15.73 19.78 25.45
C GLU A 44 -15.99 18.46 26.19
N ILE A 45 -15.73 17.31 25.56
CA ILE A 45 -15.89 16.00 26.20
C ILE A 45 -14.69 15.61 27.07
N GLY A 46 -13.62 16.41 27.10
CA GLY A 46 -12.41 16.11 27.87
C GLY A 46 -11.49 15.07 27.23
N PHE A 47 -11.64 14.77 25.93
CA PHE A 47 -10.71 13.88 25.22
C PHE A 47 -9.32 14.51 25.07
N LEU A 48 -9.27 15.82 24.80
CA LEU A 48 -8.04 16.59 24.71
C LEU A 48 -8.11 17.78 25.67
N LYS A 49 -7.08 17.93 26.50
CA LYS A 49 -6.91 19.08 27.38
C LYS A 49 -5.57 19.76 27.12
N VAL A 50 -5.59 21.08 26.99
CA VAL A 50 -4.37 21.92 26.95
C VAL A 50 -4.23 22.63 28.30
N SER A 51 -3.05 22.55 28.90
CA SER A 51 -2.74 23.24 30.16
C SER A 51 -1.28 23.68 30.21
N VAL A 52 -0.95 24.64 31.06
CA VAL A 52 0.45 25.04 31.30
C VAL A 52 1.15 24.00 32.18
N GLU A 53 2.36 23.58 31.79
CA GLU A 53 3.24 22.74 32.59
C GLU A 53 4.68 23.27 32.50
N GLY A 54 5.12 23.99 33.53
CA GLY A 54 6.43 24.66 33.54
C GLY A 54 6.51 25.73 32.45
N ASP A 55 7.49 25.61 31.56
CA ASP A 55 7.72 26.49 30.42
C ASP A 55 7.21 25.90 29.09
N ALA A 56 6.31 24.92 29.14
CA ALA A 56 5.63 24.32 28.00
C ALA A 56 4.10 24.24 28.21
N TYR A 57 3.36 23.97 27.14
CA TYR A 57 1.97 23.50 27.22
C TYR A 57 1.94 21.98 27.21
N LYS A 58 1.11 21.40 28.07
CA LYS A 58 0.79 19.99 28.11
C LYS A 58 -0.50 19.74 27.33
N LEU A 59 -0.42 18.90 26.32
CA LEU A 59 -1.55 18.33 25.59
C LEU A 59 -1.81 16.94 26.16
N ALA A 60 -2.84 16.80 26.99
CA ALA A 60 -3.23 15.54 27.61
C ALA A 60 -4.39 14.90 26.85
N PHE A 61 -4.21 13.64 26.45
CA PHE A 61 -5.19 12.84 25.72
C PHE A 61 -5.79 11.79 26.66
N ASP A 62 -7.10 11.88 26.93
CA ASP A 62 -7.85 10.90 27.72
C ASP A 62 -8.92 10.23 26.84
N PHE A 63 -8.83 8.92 26.68
CA PHE A 63 -9.74 8.16 25.83
C PHE A 63 -11.07 7.80 26.51
N LYS A 64 -11.18 7.92 27.84
CA LYS A 64 -12.38 7.51 28.58
C LYS A 64 -13.68 8.12 28.04
N PRO A 65 -13.76 9.44 27.74
CA PRO A 65 -15.00 10.03 27.24
C PRO A 65 -15.41 9.48 25.86
N VAL A 66 -14.42 9.14 25.03
CA VAL A 66 -14.66 8.52 23.72
C VAL A 66 -15.13 7.07 23.89
N VAL A 67 -14.52 6.33 24.80
CA VAL A 67 -14.92 4.95 25.15
C VAL A 67 -16.36 4.95 25.66
N GLU A 68 -16.74 5.85 26.57
CA GLU A 68 -18.11 5.96 27.10
C GLU A 68 -19.14 6.27 26.00
N LEU A 69 -18.78 7.10 25.02
CA LEU A 69 -19.64 7.40 23.87
C LEU A 69 -19.82 6.17 22.97
N LEU A 70 -18.76 5.39 22.78
CA LEU A 70 -18.73 4.19 21.93
C LEU A 70 -19.33 2.95 22.60
N ALA A 71 -19.28 2.85 23.93
CA ALA A 71 -19.85 1.75 24.71
C ALA A 71 -21.37 1.62 24.55
N LYS A 72 -22.03 2.65 24.00
CA LYS A 72 -23.45 2.61 23.58
C LYS A 72 -23.68 1.73 22.35
N GLN A 73 -22.62 1.26 21.68
CA GLN A 73 -22.69 0.31 20.58
C GLN A 73 -22.46 -1.11 21.14
N ASP A 74 -23.44 -1.99 20.93
CA ASP A 74 -23.39 -3.36 21.46
C ASP A 74 -22.12 -4.10 21.02
N GLY A 75 -21.45 -4.71 22.00
CA GLY A 75 -20.33 -5.62 21.77
C GLY A 75 -18.95 -4.98 21.69
N LEU A 76 -18.79 -3.64 21.74
CA LEU A 76 -17.48 -2.98 21.72
C LEU A 76 -16.95 -2.69 23.13
N LYS A 77 -15.75 -3.18 23.44
CA LYS A 77 -14.94 -2.74 24.59
C LYS A 77 -13.64 -2.15 24.09
N LEU A 78 -13.25 -1.01 24.63
CA LEU A 78 -12.03 -0.30 24.27
C LEU A 78 -11.38 0.21 25.55
N ASP A 79 -10.09 -0.05 25.70
CA ASP A 79 -9.25 0.48 26.77
C ASP A 79 -7.95 0.99 26.17
N LEU A 80 -7.58 2.22 26.52
CA LEU A 80 -6.39 2.90 26.01
C LEU A 80 -5.83 3.78 27.11
N THR A 81 -4.54 3.62 27.41
CA THR A 81 -3.86 4.46 28.38
C THR A 81 -3.82 5.91 27.89
N PRO A 82 -4.17 6.89 28.74
CA PRO A 82 -3.93 8.29 28.45
C PRO A 82 -2.44 8.54 28.14
N TYR A 83 -2.16 9.50 27.26
CA TYR A 83 -0.79 9.95 26.99
C TYR A 83 -0.74 11.47 26.90
N THR A 84 0.48 12.01 26.97
CA THR A 84 0.70 13.46 27.01
C THR A 84 1.82 13.85 26.06
N LEU A 85 1.62 14.99 25.40
CA LEU A 85 2.67 15.71 24.69
C LEU A 85 2.97 17.02 25.42
N LEU A 86 4.23 17.45 25.38
CA LEU A 86 4.66 18.77 25.77
C LEU A 86 4.99 19.56 24.51
N THR A 87 4.41 20.74 24.36
CA THR A 87 4.67 21.66 23.26
C THR A 87 5.18 22.97 23.81
N LYS A 88 6.36 23.40 23.36
CA LYS A 88 7.00 24.62 23.83
C LYS A 88 7.23 25.59 22.66
N PRO A 89 6.78 26.85 22.75
CA PRO A 89 7.02 27.84 21.72
C PRO A 89 8.51 28.17 21.64
N ARG A 90 9.02 28.35 20.42
CA ARG A 90 10.41 28.73 20.15
C ARG A 90 10.48 30.18 19.66
N SER A 91 11.65 30.80 19.83
CA SER A 91 11.89 32.19 19.39
C SER A 91 11.86 32.38 17.87
N ASP A 92 12.08 31.30 17.10
CA ASP A 92 12.02 31.26 15.64
C ASP A 92 10.59 31.09 15.10
N GLY A 93 9.58 31.00 15.98
CA GLY A 93 8.18 30.82 15.60
C GLY A 93 7.75 29.34 15.46
N ALA A 94 8.68 28.40 15.58
CA ALA A 94 8.39 26.97 15.61
C ALA A 94 8.02 26.47 17.02
N TRP A 95 7.74 25.17 17.14
CA TRP A 95 7.34 24.50 18.37
C TRP A 95 8.21 23.29 18.64
N ASP A 96 8.85 23.23 19.82
CA ASP A 96 9.42 21.98 20.31
C ASP A 96 8.27 21.09 20.79
N VAL A 97 8.18 19.87 20.31
CA VAL A 97 7.19 18.87 20.71
C VAL A 97 7.90 17.65 21.27
N SER A 98 7.49 17.19 22.44
CA SER A 98 8.03 15.97 23.04
C SER A 98 6.96 15.14 23.71
N GLY A 99 7.19 13.84 23.88
CA GLY A 99 6.26 12.98 24.57
C GLY A 99 6.82 11.61 24.88
N ASN A 100 6.29 11.01 25.95
CA ASN A 100 6.47 9.59 26.22
C ASN A 100 5.30 8.85 25.54
N LEU A 101 5.61 8.19 24.43
CA LEU A 101 4.66 7.47 23.58
C LEU A 101 4.73 5.97 23.86
N ALA A 102 4.38 5.59 25.08
CA ALA A 102 4.30 4.20 25.52
C ALA A 102 2.82 3.77 25.73
N PRO A 103 1.95 3.88 24.71
CA PRO A 103 0.55 3.50 24.88
C PRO A 103 0.43 1.99 25.11
N GLU A 104 -0.48 1.64 26.00
CA GLU A 104 -1.03 0.31 26.15
C GLU A 104 -2.53 0.37 25.90
N GLY A 105 -3.07 -0.68 25.30
CA GLY A 105 -4.49 -0.73 25.04
C GLY A 105 -5.01 -2.09 24.65
N SER A 106 -6.33 -2.22 24.74
CA SER A 106 -7.06 -3.38 24.29
C SER A 106 -8.36 -2.98 23.61
N MET A 107 -8.79 -3.80 22.66
CA MET A 107 -10.06 -3.65 21.97
C MET A 107 -10.69 -5.03 21.84
N GLU A 108 -11.96 -5.15 22.19
CA GLU A 108 -12.80 -6.33 21.94
C GLU A 108 -14.04 -5.88 21.18
N PHE A 109 -14.44 -6.62 20.15
CA PHE A 109 -15.67 -6.34 19.42
C PHE A 109 -16.27 -7.59 18.80
N ASN A 110 -17.57 -7.59 18.53
CA ASN A 110 -18.23 -8.69 17.82
C ASN A 110 -18.15 -8.43 16.30
N GLY A 111 -17.34 -9.22 15.60
CA GLY A 111 -17.25 -9.20 14.14
C GLY A 111 -18.27 -10.14 13.47
N PRO A 112 -18.38 -10.12 12.13
CA PRO A 112 -19.31 -10.99 11.38
C PRO A 112 -19.10 -12.49 11.61
N GLN A 113 -17.89 -12.89 12.01
CA GLN A 113 -17.51 -14.29 12.26
C GLN A 113 -17.43 -14.64 13.76
N GLY A 114 -17.77 -13.72 14.66
CA GLY A 114 -17.69 -13.91 16.11
C GLY A 114 -16.84 -12.87 16.83
N PRO A 115 -16.55 -13.07 18.13
CA PRO A 115 -15.75 -12.14 18.92
C PRO A 115 -14.33 -11.98 18.36
N GLN A 116 -13.86 -10.74 18.32
CA GLN A 116 -12.51 -10.36 17.92
C GLN A 116 -11.87 -9.54 19.04
N SER A 117 -10.56 -9.69 19.22
CA SER A 117 -9.80 -8.95 20.22
C SER A 117 -8.43 -8.53 19.71
N MET A 118 -7.92 -7.45 20.28
CA MET A 118 -6.57 -6.95 20.07
C MET A 118 -6.06 -6.37 21.38
N LYS A 119 -4.79 -6.63 21.71
CA LYS A 119 -4.05 -6.00 22.80
C LYS A 119 -2.72 -5.52 22.26
N MET A 120 -2.30 -4.33 22.66
CA MET A 120 -1.00 -3.76 22.28
C MET A 120 -0.34 -3.10 23.49
N SER A 121 0.97 -3.21 23.58
CA SER A 121 1.79 -2.45 24.52
C SER A 121 3.09 -2.00 23.85
N ILE A 122 3.44 -0.73 24.06
CA ILE A 122 4.72 -0.16 23.64
C ILE A 122 5.51 0.21 24.90
N LYS A 123 6.77 -0.20 24.96
CA LYS A 123 7.68 0.08 26.09
C LYS A 123 8.68 1.15 25.72
N GLY A 124 8.98 2.04 26.65
CA GLY A 124 10.04 3.05 26.52
C GLY A 124 9.87 4.01 25.34
N GLY A 125 8.65 4.15 24.83
CA GLY A 125 8.37 4.99 23.68
C GLY A 125 8.63 6.46 23.96
N LYS A 126 9.42 7.12 23.11
CA LYS A 126 9.77 8.54 23.21
C LYS A 126 9.66 9.21 21.86
N PHE A 127 9.31 10.49 21.87
CA PHE A 127 9.25 11.34 20.70
C PHE A 127 9.78 12.72 21.05
N VAL A 128 10.57 13.29 20.13
CA VAL A 128 10.98 14.70 20.14
C VAL A 128 10.97 15.19 18.70
N GLY A 129 10.40 16.36 18.45
CA GLY A 129 10.42 17.00 17.13
C GLY A 129 10.26 18.51 17.21
N VAL A 130 10.56 19.17 16.09
CA VAL A 130 10.35 20.60 15.89
C VAL A 130 9.25 20.75 14.84
N TYR A 131 8.10 21.23 15.26
CA TYR A 131 6.99 21.54 14.37
C TYR A 131 7.13 22.98 13.87
N ASP A 132 7.14 23.14 12.55
CA ASP A 132 7.23 24.43 11.86
C ASP A 132 5.83 24.80 11.29
N PRO A 133 5.16 25.83 11.85
CA PRO A 133 3.88 26.31 11.33
C PRO A 133 3.92 26.80 9.89
N GLU A 134 5.07 27.29 9.41
CA GLU A 134 5.21 27.72 8.01
C GLU A 134 5.31 26.55 7.04
N LEU A 135 5.85 25.41 7.48
CA LEU A 135 5.76 24.17 6.73
C LEU A 135 4.44 23.42 6.96
N ALA A 136 3.72 23.77 8.03
CA ALA A 136 2.63 22.95 8.57
C ALA A 136 3.05 21.48 8.76
N ALA A 137 4.29 21.27 9.23
CA ALA A 137 4.92 19.96 9.32
C ALA A 137 6.05 19.97 10.37
N PHE A 138 6.51 18.78 10.77
CA PHE A 138 7.76 18.67 11.52
C PHE A 138 8.95 18.91 10.59
N SER A 139 9.74 19.95 10.86
CA SER A 139 11.01 20.18 10.17
C SER A 139 12.06 19.15 10.58
N SER A 140 11.95 18.62 11.80
CA SER A 140 12.69 17.46 12.27
C SER A 140 11.89 16.69 13.31
N ALA A 141 12.06 15.37 13.35
CA ALA A 141 11.55 14.53 14.43
C ALA A 141 12.42 13.29 14.65
N THR A 142 12.43 12.82 15.89
CA THR A 142 13.05 11.56 16.29
C THR A 142 12.10 10.82 17.20
N SER A 143 12.05 9.49 17.06
CA SER A 143 11.32 8.63 17.96
C SER A 143 12.12 7.38 18.29
N SER A 144 11.85 6.80 19.46
CA SER A 144 12.44 5.54 19.88
C SER A 144 11.43 4.72 20.66
N LEU A 145 11.61 3.40 20.67
CA LEU A 145 10.93 2.47 21.57
C LEU A 145 11.92 1.40 22.04
N GLU A 146 11.69 0.84 23.22
CA GLU A 146 12.47 -0.28 23.76
C GLU A 146 11.94 -1.64 23.29
N GLY A 147 10.64 -1.71 23.00
CA GLY A 147 9.99 -2.89 22.47
C GLY A 147 8.48 -2.72 22.32
N MET A 148 7.88 -3.60 21.53
CA MET A 148 6.44 -3.65 21.32
C MET A 148 5.94 -5.08 21.44
N ASN A 149 4.74 -5.26 21.99
CA ASN A 149 4.02 -6.52 21.93
C ASN A 149 2.60 -6.26 21.47
N MET A 150 2.09 -7.12 20.59
CA MET A 150 0.71 -7.12 20.14
C MET A 150 0.16 -8.54 20.13
N THR A 151 -1.07 -8.70 20.57
CA THR A 151 -1.83 -9.94 20.39
C THR A 151 -3.13 -9.59 19.70
N SER A 152 -3.49 -10.32 18.66
CA SER A 152 -4.80 -10.24 18.04
C SER A 152 -5.42 -11.63 17.94
N GLN A 153 -6.73 -11.71 18.08
CA GLN A 153 -7.47 -12.95 17.96
C GLN A 153 -8.83 -12.70 17.31
N ASP A 154 -9.18 -13.56 16.36
CA ASP A 154 -10.52 -13.71 15.82
C ASP A 154 -10.95 -15.19 15.87
N ALA A 155 -12.06 -15.52 15.19
CA ALA A 155 -12.63 -16.85 15.20
C ALA A 155 -11.77 -17.93 14.51
N ARG A 156 -10.82 -17.55 13.66
CA ARG A 156 -10.00 -18.45 12.84
C ARG A 156 -8.51 -18.26 13.03
N GLN A 157 -8.09 -17.20 13.69
CA GLN A 157 -6.69 -16.84 13.78
C GLN A 157 -6.36 -16.18 15.11
N ARG A 158 -5.19 -16.52 15.63
CA ARG A 158 -4.51 -15.78 16.70
C ARG A 158 -3.13 -15.37 16.23
N THR A 159 -2.80 -14.09 16.37
CA THR A 159 -1.50 -13.53 16.05
C THR A 159 -0.86 -12.97 17.30
N GLU A 160 0.40 -13.31 17.55
CA GLU A 160 1.26 -12.72 18.58
C GLU A 160 2.47 -12.10 17.88
N MET A 161 2.60 -10.77 17.97
CA MET A 161 3.69 -10.02 17.36
C MET A 161 4.52 -9.37 18.45
N SER A 162 5.83 -9.37 18.28
CA SER A 162 6.76 -8.64 19.13
C SER A 162 7.87 -7.99 18.30
N SER A 163 8.45 -6.94 18.87
CA SER A 163 9.68 -6.35 18.38
C SER A 163 10.56 -5.90 19.54
N GLY A 164 11.87 -5.88 19.29
CA GLY A 164 12.85 -5.22 20.14
C GLY A 164 12.86 -3.70 19.94
N ALA A 165 14.00 -3.10 20.29
CA ALA A 165 14.18 -1.66 20.22
C ALA A 165 14.03 -1.12 18.79
N GLY A 166 13.49 0.09 18.67
CA GLY A 166 13.35 0.75 17.38
C GLY A 166 13.63 2.23 17.47
N THR A 167 14.07 2.81 16.36
CA THR A 167 14.33 4.24 16.21
C THR A 167 13.78 4.73 14.88
N ALA A 168 13.24 5.94 14.85
CA ALA A 168 12.93 6.63 13.61
C ALA A 168 13.45 8.07 13.64
N THR A 169 13.85 8.58 12.48
CA THR A 169 14.25 9.97 12.26
C THR A 169 13.50 10.50 11.05
N MET A 170 13.12 11.77 11.11
CA MET A 170 12.44 12.50 10.05
C MET A 170 13.06 13.89 9.92
N SER A 171 13.17 14.37 8.70
CA SER A 171 13.45 15.77 8.40
C SER A 171 12.54 16.26 7.28
N ALA A 172 12.16 17.53 7.31
CA ALA A 172 11.38 18.16 6.27
C ALA A 172 11.80 19.61 6.00
N THR A 173 11.67 20.04 4.75
CA THR A 173 12.02 21.39 4.28
C THR A 173 11.00 21.87 3.26
N GLU A 174 11.01 23.16 2.95
CA GLU A 174 10.25 23.69 1.81
C GLU A 174 10.74 23.04 0.50
N GLY A 175 9.78 22.59 -0.32
CA GLY A 175 10.05 22.04 -1.65
C GLY A 175 10.28 23.13 -2.69
N ALA A 176 11.10 22.86 -3.70
CA ALA A 176 11.47 23.85 -4.73
C ALA A 176 10.25 24.41 -5.52
N ASN A 177 9.19 23.60 -5.63
CA ASN A 177 7.93 23.95 -6.31
C ASN A 177 6.80 24.26 -5.30
N GLY A 178 7.17 24.63 -4.07
CA GLY A 178 6.28 24.76 -2.93
C GLY A 178 5.86 23.40 -2.34
N GLY A 179 5.19 23.45 -1.19
CA GLY A 179 4.89 22.25 -0.41
C GLY A 179 6.11 21.80 0.42
N VAL A 180 6.03 20.59 0.96
CA VAL A 180 7.03 20.05 1.90
C VAL A 180 7.73 18.84 1.29
N ASP A 181 9.06 18.93 1.24
CA ASP A 181 9.93 17.78 0.97
C ASP A 181 10.29 17.13 2.29
N PHE A 182 10.19 15.80 2.40
CA PHE A 182 10.56 15.08 3.62
C PHE A 182 11.41 13.85 3.34
N SER A 183 12.15 13.42 4.36
CA SER A 183 12.80 12.12 4.41
C SER A 183 12.60 11.50 5.80
N MET A 184 12.40 10.20 5.84
CA MET A 184 12.22 9.41 7.05
C MET A 184 13.02 8.11 6.96
N VAL A 185 13.72 7.76 8.03
CA VAL A 185 14.39 6.47 8.18
C VAL A 185 13.96 5.86 9.50
N GLN A 186 13.64 4.57 9.50
CA GLN A 186 13.26 3.81 10.69
C GLN A 186 13.94 2.45 10.70
N THR A 187 14.35 1.98 11.88
CA THR A 187 14.87 0.63 12.11
C THR A 187 14.20 0.04 13.35
N ILE A 188 13.86 -1.24 13.30
CA ILE A 188 13.30 -2.04 14.38
C ILE A 188 14.09 -3.34 14.49
N ALA A 189 14.53 -3.68 15.70
CA ALA A 189 15.23 -4.92 15.99
C ALA A 189 14.26 -6.06 16.34
N ASP A 190 14.73 -7.29 16.17
CA ASP A 190 14.14 -8.52 16.71
C ASP A 190 12.62 -8.65 16.44
N PHE A 191 12.22 -8.43 15.19
CA PHE A 191 10.83 -8.63 14.77
C PHE A 191 10.47 -10.12 14.80
N ALA A 192 9.36 -10.45 15.45
CA ALA A 192 8.78 -11.79 15.45
C ALA A 192 7.25 -11.72 15.39
N GLU A 193 6.65 -12.61 14.60
CA GLU A 193 5.21 -12.80 14.54
C GLU A 193 4.88 -14.29 14.55
N VAL A 194 4.04 -14.73 15.48
CA VAL A 194 3.51 -16.08 15.57
C VAL A 194 2.04 -16.03 15.22
N ILE A 195 1.68 -16.67 14.11
CA ILE A 195 0.31 -16.76 13.62
C ILE A 195 -0.16 -18.19 13.83
N THR A 196 -1.25 -18.38 14.55
CA THR A 196 -1.92 -19.67 14.72
C THR A 196 -3.24 -19.62 13.98
N ILE A 197 -3.35 -20.39 12.90
CA ILE A 197 -4.57 -20.48 12.10
C ILE A 197 -5.34 -21.73 12.51
N ASP A 198 -6.60 -21.57 12.91
CA ASP A 198 -7.53 -22.64 13.21
C ASP A 198 -8.20 -23.11 11.91
N ASN A 199 -7.96 -24.35 11.50
CA ASN A 199 -8.61 -24.94 10.34
C ASN A 199 -10.06 -25.34 10.71
N PRO A 200 -11.09 -24.69 10.14
CA PRO A 200 -12.48 -24.94 10.53
C PRO A 200 -12.97 -26.35 10.16
N ASN A 201 -12.33 -27.01 9.18
CA ASN A 201 -12.76 -28.31 8.67
C ASN A 201 -12.11 -29.48 9.43
N SER A 202 -10.93 -29.28 10.04
CA SER A 202 -10.18 -30.33 10.72
C SER A 202 -9.96 -30.09 12.22
N GLY A 203 -10.23 -28.89 12.73
CA GLY A 203 -9.92 -28.49 14.11
C GLY A 203 -8.42 -28.38 14.40
N GLN A 204 -7.56 -28.53 13.38
CA GLN A 204 -6.11 -28.44 13.51
C GLN A 204 -5.65 -26.98 13.61
N LYS A 205 -4.68 -26.72 14.48
CA LYS A 205 -3.98 -25.44 14.58
C LYS A 205 -2.71 -25.47 13.74
N ILE A 206 -2.58 -24.51 12.83
CA ILE A 206 -1.43 -24.37 11.94
C ILE A 206 -0.59 -23.19 12.43
N PRO A 207 0.55 -23.42 13.09
CA PRO A 207 1.44 -22.35 13.52
C PRO A 207 2.34 -21.91 12.35
N LEU A 208 2.41 -20.60 12.13
CA LEU A 208 3.38 -19.94 11.28
C LEU A 208 4.19 -18.99 12.15
N THR A 209 5.50 -18.89 11.92
CA THR A 209 6.38 -18.02 12.68
C THR A 209 7.24 -17.20 11.73
N VAL A 210 7.00 -15.91 11.66
CA VAL A 210 7.78 -14.95 10.87
C VAL A 210 8.82 -14.32 11.79
N LYS A 211 10.07 -14.23 11.36
CA LYS A 211 11.15 -13.58 12.12
C LYS A 211 12.08 -12.79 11.23
N SER A 212 12.61 -11.70 11.77
CA SER A 212 13.75 -10.98 11.21
C SER A 212 14.47 -10.21 12.32
N PRO A 213 15.80 -10.35 12.49
CA PRO A 213 16.56 -9.56 13.46
C PRO A 213 16.54 -8.05 13.19
N GLU A 214 16.27 -7.62 11.96
CA GLU A 214 16.24 -6.20 11.60
C GLU A 214 15.21 -5.94 10.50
N PHE A 215 14.31 -5.01 10.80
CA PHE A 215 13.39 -4.40 9.85
C PHE A 215 13.72 -2.92 9.71
N SER A 216 13.94 -2.46 8.48
CA SER A 216 14.28 -1.07 8.19
C SER A 216 13.33 -0.48 7.14
N VAL A 217 13.06 0.82 7.26
CA VAL A 217 12.21 1.62 6.37
C VAL A 217 12.97 2.89 5.97
N ASP A 218 12.97 3.20 4.68
CA ASP A 218 13.34 4.52 4.15
C ASP A 218 12.13 5.07 3.40
N ALA A 219 11.80 6.34 3.60
CA ALA A 219 10.74 7.01 2.87
C ALA A 219 11.14 8.44 2.55
N LYS A 220 10.80 8.89 1.35
CA LYS A 220 11.05 10.25 0.88
C LYS A 220 9.81 10.78 0.19
N GLY A 221 9.49 12.04 0.43
CA GLY A 221 8.40 12.72 -0.25
C GLY A 221 8.84 14.06 -0.79
N LYS A 222 8.21 14.47 -1.89
CA LYS A 222 8.41 15.75 -2.56
C LYS A 222 7.09 16.51 -2.66
N GLY A 223 7.14 17.80 -2.36
CA GLY A 223 6.04 18.73 -2.59
C GLY A 223 4.71 18.38 -1.90
N LEU A 224 4.74 17.77 -0.71
CA LEU A 224 3.52 17.46 0.06
C LEU A 224 2.77 18.76 0.42
N ARG A 225 1.50 18.88 0.03
CA ARG A 225 0.69 20.10 0.20
C ARG A 225 0.02 20.18 1.57
N THR A 226 0.83 20.16 2.64
CA THR A 226 0.38 20.17 4.04
C THR A 226 -0.59 21.32 4.37
N LYS A 227 -0.25 22.56 4.00
CA LYS A 227 -1.12 23.75 4.21
C LYS A 227 -2.48 23.61 3.49
N PRO A 228 -2.56 23.34 2.16
CA PRO A 228 -3.83 23.07 1.50
C PRO A 228 -4.64 21.89 2.09
N ILE A 229 -3.98 20.84 2.57
CA ILE A 229 -4.64 19.72 3.26
C ILE A 229 -5.26 20.18 4.59
N LEU A 230 -4.57 21.03 5.35
CA LEU A 230 -5.11 21.63 6.57
C LEU A 230 -6.28 22.57 6.28
N ASP A 231 -6.26 23.31 5.18
CA ASP A 231 -7.38 24.16 4.76
C ASP A 231 -8.62 23.34 4.42
N LEU A 232 -8.46 22.19 3.73
CA LEU A 232 -9.55 21.22 3.52
C LEU A 232 -10.13 20.68 4.83
N LEU A 233 -9.28 20.39 5.81
CA LEU A 233 -9.71 19.93 7.14
C LEU A 233 -10.48 21.03 7.88
N ALA A 234 -9.97 22.25 7.88
CA ALA A 234 -10.65 23.40 8.47
C ALA A 234 -12.00 23.67 7.79
N PHE A 235 -12.07 23.55 6.47
CA PHE A 235 -13.31 23.65 5.71
C PHE A 235 -14.32 22.57 6.15
N ALA A 236 -13.88 21.31 6.27
CA ALA A 236 -14.74 20.22 6.71
C ALA A 236 -15.31 20.45 8.13
N VAL A 237 -14.49 20.95 9.05
CA VAL A 237 -14.93 21.30 10.42
C VAL A 237 -15.93 22.47 10.41
N ALA A 238 -15.70 23.50 9.59
CA ALA A 238 -16.62 24.62 9.47
C ALA A 238 -17.97 24.26 8.81
N ASN A 239 -17.99 23.16 8.05
CA ASN A 239 -19.14 22.70 7.25
C ASN A 239 -19.60 21.29 7.64
N GLU A 240 -19.67 21.02 8.95
CA GLU A 240 -19.98 19.69 9.50
C GLU A 240 -21.37 19.15 9.17
N ASP A 241 -22.33 20.04 8.85
CA ASP A 241 -23.69 19.67 8.46
C ASP A 241 -23.90 19.71 6.95
N GLU A 242 -24.74 18.79 6.46
CA GLU A 242 -24.98 18.59 5.02
C GLU A 242 -25.49 19.84 4.32
N ALA A 243 -26.32 20.65 4.98
CA ALA A 243 -26.88 21.87 4.40
C ALA A 243 -25.79 22.92 4.15
N LYS A 244 -24.90 23.15 5.13
CA LYS A 244 -23.73 24.03 4.96
C LYS A 244 -22.77 23.51 3.91
N LEU A 245 -22.47 22.20 3.92
CA LEU A 245 -21.59 21.59 2.93
C LEU A 245 -22.10 21.79 1.51
N LYS A 246 -23.40 21.57 1.27
CA LYS A 246 -24.05 21.83 -0.03
C LYS A 246 -24.01 23.30 -0.40
N ALA A 247 -24.32 24.19 0.54
CA ALA A 247 -24.27 25.64 0.31
C ALA A 247 -22.86 26.13 -0.06
N ASN A 248 -21.82 25.51 0.52
CA ASN A 248 -20.42 25.88 0.32
C ASN A 248 -19.67 24.95 -0.65
N GLN A 249 -20.39 24.22 -1.50
CA GLN A 249 -19.81 23.30 -2.49
C GLN A 249 -18.77 23.98 -3.40
N ALA A 250 -19.00 25.23 -3.82
CA ALA A 250 -18.05 25.95 -4.68
C ALA A 250 -16.70 26.15 -3.99
N GLU A 251 -16.72 26.47 -2.69
CA GLU A 251 -15.52 26.60 -1.88
C GLU A 251 -14.82 25.24 -1.69
N LEU A 252 -15.59 24.16 -1.45
CA LEU A 252 -15.05 22.80 -1.40
C LEU A 252 -14.28 22.46 -2.68
N LYS A 253 -14.88 22.70 -3.85
CA LYS A 253 -14.22 22.46 -5.15
C LYS A 253 -12.94 23.26 -5.28
N SER A 254 -12.94 24.53 -4.87
CA SER A 254 -11.74 25.38 -4.87
C SER A 254 -10.63 24.83 -3.98
N HIS A 255 -10.95 24.40 -2.75
CA HIS A 255 -9.97 23.79 -1.85
C HIS A 255 -9.42 22.48 -2.40
N LEU A 256 -10.28 21.64 -2.97
CA LEU A 256 -9.85 20.38 -3.61
C LEU A 256 -8.88 20.63 -4.76
N LEU A 257 -9.17 21.61 -5.63
CA LEU A 257 -8.27 21.98 -6.74
C LEU A 257 -6.95 22.57 -6.24
N THR A 258 -6.98 23.38 -5.19
CA THR A 258 -5.79 24.00 -4.60
C THR A 258 -4.86 22.97 -3.94
N ALA A 259 -5.43 21.87 -3.43
CA ALA A 259 -4.67 20.78 -2.86
C ALA A 259 -3.99 19.88 -3.91
N LEU A 260 -4.27 20.05 -5.21
CA LEU A 260 -3.65 19.24 -6.27
C LEU A 260 -2.34 19.87 -6.79
N PRO A 261 -1.29 19.05 -7.01
CA PRO A 261 -1.19 17.66 -6.60
C PRO A 261 -0.96 17.54 -5.09
N ILE A 262 -1.57 16.55 -4.41
CA ILE A 262 -1.46 16.39 -2.94
C ILE A 262 0.00 16.22 -2.51
N TRP A 263 0.81 15.57 -3.34
CA TRP A 263 2.26 15.49 -3.30
C TRP A 263 2.79 15.44 -4.74
N GLU A 264 4.08 15.67 -4.95
CA GLU A 264 4.71 15.52 -6.27
C GLU A 264 5.17 14.08 -6.48
N ARG A 265 5.92 13.53 -5.53
CA ARG A 265 6.40 12.15 -5.55
C ARG A 265 6.59 11.61 -4.14
N ILE A 266 6.28 10.34 -3.94
CA ILE A 266 6.64 9.59 -2.74
C ILE A 266 7.41 8.35 -3.17
N ASP A 267 8.55 8.12 -2.55
CA ASP A 267 9.33 6.89 -2.65
C ASP A 267 9.41 6.26 -1.26
N GLY A 268 9.39 4.93 -1.20
CA GLY A 268 9.65 4.22 0.03
C GLY A 268 10.22 2.83 -0.18
N ALA A 269 10.98 2.37 0.78
CA ALA A 269 11.61 1.06 0.78
C ALA A 269 11.52 0.43 2.16
N TYR A 270 11.24 -0.87 2.17
CA TYR A 270 11.25 -1.72 3.35
C TYR A 270 12.33 -2.79 3.15
N SER A 271 13.08 -3.12 4.19
CA SER A 271 14.05 -4.21 4.14
C SER A 271 14.06 -5.03 5.42
N LEU A 272 14.06 -6.34 5.26
CA LEU A 272 14.20 -7.34 6.31
C LEU A 272 15.53 -8.05 6.11
N LYS A 273 16.29 -8.19 7.19
CA LYS A 273 17.52 -8.98 7.23
C LYS A 273 17.24 -10.36 7.80
N ASP A 274 17.87 -11.40 7.27
CA ASP A 274 17.74 -12.79 7.73
C ASP A 274 16.28 -13.19 7.97
N PHE A 275 15.44 -12.87 6.98
CA PHE A 275 14.01 -13.13 7.03
C PHE A 275 13.73 -14.63 7.02
N SER A 276 12.85 -15.09 7.89
CA SER A 276 12.43 -16.49 7.93
C SER A 276 10.94 -16.64 8.22
N VAL A 277 10.34 -17.67 7.64
CA VAL A 277 8.98 -18.13 7.90
C VAL A 277 9.04 -19.60 8.26
N GLY A 278 8.91 -19.92 9.53
CA GLY A 278 8.73 -21.27 10.04
C GLY A 278 7.29 -21.74 9.87
N SER A 279 7.11 -22.97 9.39
CA SER A 279 5.81 -23.63 9.22
C SER A 279 5.92 -25.12 9.54
N PRO A 280 4.81 -25.87 9.67
CA PRO A 280 4.85 -27.31 9.94
C PRO A 280 5.53 -28.12 8.82
N ILE A 281 5.61 -27.55 7.61
CA ILE A 281 6.20 -28.21 6.44
C ILE A 281 7.67 -27.84 6.21
N GLY A 282 8.23 -26.97 7.05
CA GLY A 282 9.62 -26.51 6.99
C GLY A 282 9.75 -24.98 7.12
N SER A 283 10.98 -24.49 7.03
CA SER A 283 11.30 -23.07 7.09
C SER A 283 11.65 -22.53 5.71
N PHE A 284 11.01 -21.42 5.34
CA PHE A 284 11.36 -20.60 4.19
C PHE A 284 12.19 -19.41 4.69
N GLY A 285 13.02 -18.82 3.84
CA GLY A 285 13.77 -17.63 4.24
C GLY A 285 14.51 -16.93 3.12
N ALA A 286 15.07 -15.77 3.45
CA ALA A 286 15.93 -14.97 2.60
C ALA A 286 16.98 -14.27 3.48
N ALA A 287 18.23 -14.19 3.02
CA ALA A 287 19.27 -13.41 3.70
C ALA A 287 18.92 -11.90 3.72
N THR A 288 18.34 -11.41 2.63
CA THR A 288 17.68 -10.10 2.59
C THR A 288 16.38 -10.21 1.83
N LEU A 289 15.38 -9.47 2.29
CA LEU A 289 14.11 -9.27 1.58
C LEU A 289 13.82 -7.77 1.58
N GLY A 290 13.61 -7.19 0.41
CA GLY A 290 13.35 -5.78 0.20
C GLY A 290 12.13 -5.55 -0.67
N ILE A 291 11.36 -4.53 -0.34
CA ILE A 291 10.26 -4.03 -1.17
C ILE A 291 10.50 -2.53 -1.36
N ALA A 292 10.45 -2.06 -2.60
CA ALA A 292 10.49 -0.64 -2.93
C ALA A 292 9.18 -0.24 -3.61
N PHE A 293 8.71 0.97 -3.35
CA PHE A 293 7.60 1.59 -4.06
C PHE A 293 7.95 3.03 -4.38
N GLY A 294 7.38 3.53 -5.47
CA GLY A 294 7.45 4.93 -5.85
C GLY A 294 6.18 5.31 -6.57
N MET A 295 5.66 6.50 -6.31
CA MET A 295 4.50 7.02 -7.03
C MET A 295 4.56 8.54 -7.15
N ASP A 296 4.24 9.03 -8.34
CA ASP A 296 3.95 10.44 -8.52
C ASP A 296 2.55 10.75 -7.99
N GLY A 297 2.31 12.01 -7.62
CA GLY A 297 0.99 12.46 -7.24
C GLY A 297 0.06 12.68 -8.44
N VAL A 298 -0.98 13.49 -8.23
CA VAL A 298 -1.98 13.81 -9.24
C VAL A 298 -1.35 14.63 -10.37
N SER A 299 -0.93 13.94 -11.43
CA SER A 299 -0.19 14.53 -12.56
C SER A 299 -0.76 14.06 -13.90
N ARG A 300 -0.38 14.73 -14.98
CA ARG A 300 -0.81 14.37 -16.35
C ARG A 300 -0.04 13.20 -16.96
N ASN A 301 1.13 12.91 -16.42
CA ASN A 301 2.03 11.86 -16.91
C ASN A 301 2.69 11.18 -15.73
N GLY A 302 1.88 10.62 -14.84
CA GLY A 302 2.34 10.01 -13.60
C GLY A 302 2.96 8.64 -13.83
N THR A 303 3.88 8.30 -12.93
CA THR A 303 4.50 6.98 -12.83
C THR A 303 4.17 6.33 -11.49
N ILE A 304 4.10 5.00 -11.51
CA ILE A 304 4.09 4.16 -10.32
C ILE A 304 5.16 3.09 -10.51
N SER A 305 5.94 2.79 -9.50
CA SER A 305 6.98 1.77 -9.50
C SER A 305 6.88 0.90 -8.27
N TYR A 306 7.12 -0.40 -8.43
CA TYR A 306 7.11 -1.39 -7.37
C TYR A 306 8.24 -2.40 -7.61
N GLY A 307 9.11 -2.57 -6.63
CA GLY A 307 10.26 -3.48 -6.69
C GLY A 307 10.19 -4.51 -5.57
N ILE A 308 10.46 -5.78 -5.87
CA ILE A 308 10.71 -6.83 -4.88
C ILE A 308 12.12 -7.36 -5.10
N LYS A 309 12.93 -7.36 -4.06
CA LYS A 309 14.28 -7.92 -4.10
C LYS A 309 14.46 -8.91 -2.98
N ALA A 310 14.97 -10.11 -3.29
CA ALA A 310 15.39 -11.04 -2.25
C ALA A 310 16.70 -11.71 -2.64
N SER A 311 17.55 -11.97 -1.66
CA SER A 311 18.81 -12.71 -1.84
C SER A 311 18.92 -13.84 -0.85
N GLY A 312 19.66 -14.89 -1.21
CA GLY A 312 19.81 -16.07 -0.38
C GLY A 312 18.48 -16.76 -0.06
N LEU A 313 17.58 -16.84 -1.04
CA LEU A 313 16.30 -17.52 -0.91
C LEU A 313 16.52 -19.00 -0.51
N SER A 314 15.69 -19.47 0.42
CA SER A 314 15.72 -20.83 0.92
C SER A 314 14.30 -21.40 1.00
N ILE A 315 14.15 -22.63 0.53
CA ILE A 315 12.90 -23.38 0.49
C ILE A 315 13.16 -24.76 1.10
N PRO A 316 12.24 -25.33 1.90
CA PRO A 316 12.37 -26.69 2.40
C PRO A 316 12.48 -27.69 1.25
N GLN A 317 13.62 -28.39 1.15
CA GLN A 317 13.90 -29.28 0.02
C GLN A 317 12.92 -30.47 -0.07
N ASN A 318 12.30 -30.85 1.05
CA ASN A 318 11.26 -31.88 1.08
C ASN A 318 9.95 -31.48 0.36
N LEU A 319 9.80 -30.21 -0.02
CA LEU A 319 8.63 -29.70 -0.75
C LEU A 319 8.79 -29.72 -2.26
N VAL A 320 9.99 -29.99 -2.74
CA VAL A 320 10.29 -30.02 -4.17
C VAL A 320 10.88 -31.37 -4.55
N PRO A 321 10.67 -31.85 -5.79
CA PRO A 321 11.35 -33.04 -6.28
C PRO A 321 12.87 -32.88 -6.15
N ALA A 322 13.58 -33.96 -5.81
CA ALA A 322 15.03 -33.92 -5.59
C ALA A 322 15.80 -33.37 -6.81
N TRP A 323 15.29 -33.60 -8.02
CA TRP A 323 15.90 -33.12 -9.25
C TRP A 323 15.84 -31.60 -9.44
N SER A 324 14.87 -30.90 -8.85
CA SER A 324 14.68 -29.46 -9.06
C SER A 324 15.45 -28.59 -8.07
N VAL A 325 16.04 -29.19 -7.03
CA VAL A 325 16.78 -28.47 -5.98
C VAL A 325 17.89 -27.58 -6.55
N ALA A 326 18.63 -28.06 -7.56
CA ALA A 326 19.71 -27.30 -8.20
C ALA A 326 19.21 -26.12 -9.06
N LEU A 327 17.92 -26.09 -9.39
CA LEU A 327 17.28 -25.06 -10.22
C LEU A 327 16.51 -24.03 -9.39
N LEU A 328 16.46 -24.19 -8.06
CA LEU A 328 15.76 -23.26 -7.19
C LEU A 328 16.39 -21.86 -7.29
N PRO A 329 15.57 -20.80 -7.35
CA PRO A 329 16.06 -19.43 -7.28
C PRO A 329 16.76 -19.16 -5.95
N THR A 330 17.92 -18.50 -6.02
CA THR A 330 18.62 -17.96 -4.86
C THR A 330 18.39 -16.46 -4.72
N ASP A 331 18.14 -15.77 -5.83
CA ASP A 331 17.99 -14.33 -5.88
C ASP A 331 16.86 -13.93 -6.83
N ILE A 332 16.10 -12.92 -6.44
CA ILE A 332 15.09 -12.26 -7.27
C ILE A 332 15.25 -10.74 -7.18
N ASP A 333 15.04 -10.06 -8.28
CA ASP A 333 14.90 -8.62 -8.39
C ASP A 333 13.78 -8.36 -9.40
N LEU A 334 12.57 -8.10 -8.94
CA LEU A 334 11.38 -7.98 -9.78
C LEU A 334 10.89 -6.53 -9.74
N ASN A 335 10.82 -5.88 -10.90
CA ASN A 335 10.48 -4.48 -11.02
C ASN A 335 9.25 -4.32 -11.93
N PHE A 336 8.20 -3.71 -11.39
CA PHE A 336 6.93 -3.47 -12.07
C PHE A 336 6.53 -2.02 -11.93
N GLY A 337 5.63 -1.55 -12.78
CA GLY A 337 5.14 -0.20 -12.65
C GLY A 337 4.07 0.17 -13.67
N GLY A 338 3.79 1.46 -13.72
CA GLY A 338 3.00 2.07 -14.76
C GLY A 338 3.53 3.44 -15.12
N ALA A 339 3.20 3.88 -16.33
CA ALA A 339 3.55 5.20 -16.86
C ALA A 339 2.37 5.77 -17.67
N ASN A 340 2.45 7.05 -18.03
CA ASN A 340 1.38 7.77 -18.72
C ASN A 340 0.05 7.76 -17.94
N ILE A 341 0.12 7.80 -16.60
CA ILE A 341 -1.06 7.81 -15.76
C ILE A 341 -1.53 9.27 -15.58
N ASP A 342 -2.59 9.67 -16.30
CA ASP A 342 -3.17 11.01 -16.19
C ASP A 342 -4.23 11.07 -15.07
N LEU A 343 -3.77 11.25 -13.83
CA LEU A 343 -4.66 11.47 -12.69
C LEU A 343 -5.12 12.94 -12.58
N ASP A 344 -4.36 13.89 -13.13
CA ASP A 344 -4.70 15.32 -13.09
C ASP A 344 -6.00 15.63 -13.81
N THR A 345 -6.13 15.15 -15.06
CA THR A 345 -7.36 15.32 -15.83
C THR A 345 -8.52 14.62 -15.15
N MET A 346 -8.31 13.42 -14.61
CA MET A 346 -9.37 12.69 -13.91
C MET A 346 -9.88 13.41 -12.68
N ALA A 347 -8.96 13.85 -11.81
CA ALA A 347 -9.31 14.52 -10.57
C ALA A 347 -10.04 15.83 -10.86
N LYS A 348 -9.55 16.64 -11.81
CA LYS A 348 -10.19 17.90 -12.20
C LYS A 348 -11.58 17.69 -12.77
N LYS A 349 -11.77 16.71 -13.67
CA LYS A 349 -13.10 16.36 -14.20
C LYS A 349 -14.05 15.91 -13.10
N ALA A 350 -13.60 15.09 -12.16
CA ALA A 350 -14.43 14.63 -11.04
C ALA A 350 -14.81 15.78 -10.11
N ILE A 351 -13.86 16.66 -9.76
CA ILE A 351 -14.10 17.84 -8.91
C ILE A 351 -15.07 18.80 -9.60
N GLU A 352 -14.92 19.02 -10.90
CA GLU A 352 -15.82 19.87 -11.66
C GLU A 352 -17.23 19.27 -11.75
N ALA A 353 -17.34 17.97 -12.02
CA ALA A 353 -18.62 17.31 -12.30
C ALA A 353 -19.49 17.03 -11.07
N PHE A 354 -18.93 16.78 -9.89
CA PHE A 354 -19.78 16.40 -8.74
C PHE A 354 -20.71 17.55 -8.33
N ASP A 355 -21.96 17.22 -8.02
CA ASP A 355 -22.93 18.16 -7.46
C ASP A 355 -23.67 17.52 -6.29
N LEU A 356 -23.35 17.96 -5.08
CA LEU A 356 -23.93 17.52 -3.81
C LEU A 356 -25.45 17.80 -3.72
N ASN A 357 -26.00 18.62 -4.60
CA ASN A 357 -27.47 18.81 -4.68
C ASN A 357 -28.18 17.65 -5.39
N ASN A 358 -27.43 16.80 -6.10
CA ASN A 358 -27.94 15.59 -6.74
C ASN A 358 -27.62 14.34 -5.91
N ASN A 359 -28.44 13.30 -6.08
CA ASN A 359 -28.20 12.00 -5.47
C ASN A 359 -28.42 10.88 -6.52
N PRO A 360 -27.37 10.22 -7.01
CA PRO A 360 -25.95 10.40 -6.65
C PRO A 360 -25.37 11.76 -7.10
N PRO A 361 -24.30 12.27 -6.44
CA PRO A 361 -23.66 13.53 -6.83
C PRO A 361 -22.95 13.52 -8.19
N LEU A 362 -22.66 12.35 -8.74
CA LEU A 362 -22.12 12.16 -10.08
C LEU A 362 -23.15 11.40 -10.92
N SER A 363 -23.23 11.69 -12.21
CA SER A 363 -24.11 10.95 -13.12
C SER A 363 -23.68 9.47 -13.23
N ALA A 364 -24.63 8.59 -13.56
CA ALA A 364 -24.37 7.17 -13.73
C ALA A 364 -23.28 6.89 -14.78
N ASP A 365 -23.27 7.66 -15.87
CA ASP A 365 -22.36 7.46 -17.00
C ASP A 365 -20.98 8.12 -16.81
N PHE A 366 -20.77 8.86 -15.71
CA PHE A 366 -19.51 9.58 -15.47
C PHE A 366 -18.31 8.63 -15.41
N GLY A 367 -18.47 7.47 -14.77
CA GLY A 367 -17.40 6.47 -14.62
C GLY A 367 -16.93 5.90 -15.96
N ASP A 368 -17.87 5.61 -16.88
CA ASP A 368 -17.54 5.08 -18.20
C ASP A 368 -16.84 6.13 -19.07
N GLY A 369 -17.28 7.39 -19.00
CA GLY A 369 -16.61 8.51 -19.65
C GLY A 369 -15.17 8.69 -19.13
N LEU A 370 -14.98 8.64 -17.81
CA LEU A 370 -13.66 8.77 -17.19
C LEU A 370 -12.71 7.62 -17.57
N LYS A 371 -13.22 6.38 -17.60
CA LYS A 371 -12.46 5.21 -18.05
C LYS A 371 -12.04 5.35 -19.51
N LYS A 372 -12.94 5.80 -20.38
CA LYS A 372 -12.64 6.03 -21.80
C LYS A 372 -11.54 7.08 -21.98
N ASP A 373 -11.63 8.20 -21.27
CA ASP A 373 -10.62 9.26 -21.32
C ASP A 373 -9.28 8.78 -20.79
N PHE A 374 -9.27 7.99 -19.71
CA PHE A 374 -8.05 7.39 -19.18
C PHE A 374 -7.37 6.49 -20.21
N LEU A 375 -8.11 5.56 -20.81
CA LEU A 375 -7.56 4.63 -21.81
C LEU A 375 -7.09 5.37 -23.07
N ALA A 376 -7.80 6.42 -23.49
CA ALA A 376 -7.41 7.26 -24.62
C ALA A 376 -6.06 7.98 -24.43
N ASN A 377 -5.64 8.22 -23.19
CA ASN A 377 -4.33 8.77 -22.85
C ASN A 377 -3.19 7.74 -22.89
N GLY A 378 -3.48 6.47 -23.21
CA GLY A 378 -2.48 5.42 -23.42
C GLY A 378 -1.66 5.06 -22.17
N PRO A 379 -2.31 4.73 -21.03
CA PRO A 379 -1.62 4.28 -19.84
C PRO A 379 -0.86 3.00 -20.13
N LYS A 380 0.33 2.89 -19.56
CA LYS A 380 1.22 1.74 -19.74
C LYS A 380 1.37 0.97 -18.45
N ILE A 381 1.36 -0.35 -18.55
CA ILE A 381 1.95 -1.24 -17.54
C ILE A 381 3.39 -1.50 -17.95
N LEU A 382 4.31 -1.40 -16.99
CA LEU A 382 5.74 -1.61 -17.19
C LEU A 382 6.20 -2.85 -16.42
N ILE A 383 7.00 -3.66 -17.09
CA ILE A 383 7.88 -4.63 -16.46
C ILE A 383 9.28 -4.03 -16.59
N GLY A 384 9.73 -3.38 -15.51
CA GLY A 384 11.10 -2.92 -15.43
C GLY A 384 12.06 -4.11 -15.46
N HIS A 385 13.33 -3.85 -15.76
CA HIS A 385 14.33 -4.91 -15.81
C HIS A 385 14.31 -5.76 -14.54
N SER A 386 13.92 -7.02 -14.70
CA SER A 386 13.67 -7.97 -13.62
C SER A 386 14.54 -9.20 -13.82
N THR A 387 15.09 -9.75 -12.75
CA THR A 387 15.98 -10.91 -12.78
C THR A 387 15.58 -11.98 -11.78
N VAL A 388 15.77 -13.25 -12.17
CA VAL A 388 15.69 -14.42 -11.30
C VAL A 388 16.96 -15.24 -11.50
N LYS A 389 17.71 -15.50 -10.42
CA LYS A 389 19.00 -16.19 -10.47
C LYS A 389 18.97 -17.48 -9.67
N GLY A 390 19.62 -18.52 -10.18
CA GLY A 390 19.71 -19.83 -9.52
C GLY A 390 20.47 -20.84 -10.38
N GLY A 391 21.11 -21.83 -9.77
CA GLY A 391 21.76 -22.93 -10.51
C GLY A 391 22.85 -22.51 -11.51
N GLY A 392 23.41 -21.31 -11.36
CA GLY A 392 24.39 -20.75 -12.31
C GLY A 392 23.78 -20.22 -13.62
N ALA A 393 22.47 -19.99 -13.65
CA ALA A 393 21.71 -19.31 -14.69
C ALA A 393 21.02 -18.05 -14.14
N GLU A 394 20.67 -17.15 -15.05
CA GLU A 394 19.96 -15.90 -14.77
C GLU A 394 18.92 -15.66 -15.86
N ILE A 395 17.67 -15.49 -15.45
CA ILE A 395 16.54 -15.15 -16.32
C ILE A 395 16.29 -13.65 -16.16
N GLY A 396 16.39 -12.89 -17.24
CA GLY A 396 15.97 -11.51 -17.32
C GLY A 396 14.60 -11.37 -17.99
N LEU A 397 13.84 -10.37 -17.54
CA LEU A 397 12.51 -10.03 -18.04
C LEU A 397 12.34 -8.51 -18.05
N GLU A 398 11.89 -7.96 -19.17
CA GLU A 398 11.51 -6.54 -19.28
C GLU A 398 10.43 -6.35 -20.35
N GLY A 399 9.66 -5.28 -20.26
CA GLY A 399 8.63 -5.01 -21.26
C GLY A 399 7.65 -3.91 -20.90
N ASP A 400 6.74 -3.63 -21.83
CA ASP A 400 5.63 -2.70 -21.65
C ASP A 400 4.33 -3.23 -22.28
N MET A 401 3.20 -2.79 -21.72
CA MET A 401 1.86 -3.17 -22.19
C MET A 401 0.93 -1.96 -22.21
N THR A 402 0.14 -1.81 -23.27
CA THR A 402 -0.97 -0.85 -23.40
C THR A 402 -2.28 -1.57 -23.71
N PHE A 403 -3.43 -0.92 -23.48
CA PHE A 403 -4.75 -1.50 -23.73
C PHE A 403 -5.57 -0.58 -24.65
N PRO A 404 -5.33 -0.59 -25.98
CA PRO A 404 -5.97 0.35 -26.91
C PRO A 404 -7.50 0.25 -26.95
N ASP A 405 -8.05 -0.96 -26.79
CA ASP A 405 -9.49 -1.24 -26.75
C ASP A 405 -10.04 -1.42 -25.32
N GLY A 406 -9.16 -1.35 -24.31
CA GLY A 406 -9.49 -1.56 -22.91
C GLY A 406 -9.64 -3.03 -22.47
N GLU A 407 -9.45 -3.99 -23.37
CA GLU A 407 -9.62 -5.42 -23.10
C GLU A 407 -8.35 -6.22 -23.38
N LYS A 408 -7.82 -6.12 -24.59
CA LYS A 408 -6.65 -6.89 -25.03
C LYS A 408 -5.40 -6.02 -25.09
N PRO A 409 -4.25 -6.52 -24.61
CA PRO A 409 -3.05 -5.72 -24.58
C PRO A 409 -2.33 -5.72 -25.92
N ASP A 410 -1.73 -4.58 -26.25
CA ASP A 410 -0.51 -4.54 -27.04
C ASP A 410 0.66 -4.70 -26.06
N ALA A 411 1.41 -5.79 -26.15
CA ALA A 411 2.52 -6.10 -25.25
C ALA A 411 3.82 -6.28 -26.02
N ASN A 412 4.91 -5.70 -25.51
CA ASN A 412 6.27 -6.00 -25.94
C ASN A 412 7.04 -6.49 -24.72
N VAL A 413 7.46 -7.75 -24.73
CA VAL A 413 8.15 -8.38 -23.60
C VAL A 413 9.39 -9.08 -24.11
N THR A 414 10.53 -8.81 -23.49
CA THR A 414 11.77 -9.52 -23.73
C THR A 414 12.05 -10.43 -22.55
N ILE A 415 12.34 -11.69 -22.84
CA ILE A 415 12.89 -12.65 -21.89
C ILE A 415 14.26 -13.06 -22.40
N ASP A 416 15.28 -12.96 -21.56
CA ASP A 416 16.61 -13.47 -21.88
C ASP A 416 17.13 -14.39 -20.77
N VAL A 417 17.95 -15.36 -21.15
CA VAL A 417 18.52 -16.32 -20.20
C VAL A 417 20.01 -16.47 -20.42
N THR A 418 20.78 -16.11 -19.41
CA THR A 418 22.20 -16.45 -19.30
C THR A 418 22.34 -17.85 -18.72
N GLY A 419 23.18 -18.69 -19.33
CA GLY A 419 23.45 -20.04 -18.83
C GLY A 419 22.31 -21.05 -19.07
N TYR A 420 21.45 -20.82 -20.07
CA TYR A 420 20.34 -21.73 -20.42
C TYR A 420 20.78 -23.19 -20.62
N ASP A 421 21.96 -23.41 -21.19
CA ASP A 421 22.50 -24.76 -21.40
C ASP A 421 22.76 -25.51 -20.09
N LYS A 422 23.04 -24.81 -18.98
CA LYS A 422 23.17 -25.44 -17.67
C LYS A 422 21.82 -25.96 -17.17
N ILE A 423 20.74 -25.20 -17.38
CA ILE A 423 19.37 -25.63 -17.07
C ILE A 423 19.06 -26.91 -17.85
N VAL A 424 19.30 -26.89 -19.16
CA VAL A 424 19.07 -28.04 -20.04
C VAL A 424 19.88 -29.25 -19.60
N ALA A 425 21.17 -29.07 -19.26
CA ALA A 425 22.03 -30.16 -18.80
C ALA A 425 21.56 -30.74 -17.46
N SER A 426 21.16 -29.91 -16.50
CA SER A 426 20.60 -30.36 -15.22
C SER A 426 19.31 -31.16 -15.41
N LEU A 427 18.42 -30.69 -16.30
CA LEU A 427 17.19 -31.42 -16.64
C LEU A 427 17.48 -32.73 -17.37
N GLN A 428 18.45 -32.75 -18.29
CA GLN A 428 18.86 -33.96 -19.02
C GLN A 428 19.39 -35.04 -18.08
N GLU A 429 20.20 -34.66 -17.09
CA GLU A 429 20.73 -35.61 -16.12
C GLU A 429 19.61 -36.20 -15.27
N ALA A 430 18.72 -35.34 -14.75
CA ALA A 430 17.58 -35.76 -13.96
C ALA A 430 16.58 -36.63 -14.73
N ALA A 431 16.39 -36.36 -16.02
CA ALA A 431 15.49 -37.12 -16.91
C ALA A 431 15.86 -38.61 -17.03
N LYS A 432 17.11 -39.00 -16.72
CA LYS A 432 17.54 -40.41 -16.70
C LYS A 432 16.81 -41.23 -15.64
N THR A 433 16.36 -40.59 -14.57
CA THR A 433 15.79 -41.27 -13.39
C THR A 433 14.41 -40.77 -12.99
N ASP A 434 13.96 -39.60 -13.50
CA ASP A 434 12.69 -38.99 -13.13
C ASP A 434 11.82 -38.64 -14.37
N PRO A 435 10.60 -39.20 -14.48
CA PRO A 435 9.70 -38.90 -15.59
C PRO A 435 9.26 -37.43 -15.70
N GLN A 436 9.11 -36.71 -14.59
CA GLN A 436 8.75 -35.29 -14.61
C GLN A 436 9.92 -34.45 -15.13
N ALA A 437 11.15 -34.78 -14.72
CA ALA A 437 12.34 -34.15 -15.27
C ALA A 437 12.48 -34.40 -16.78
N SER A 438 12.09 -35.60 -17.26
CA SER A 438 12.07 -35.92 -18.70
C SER A 438 11.08 -35.05 -19.49
N GLN A 439 9.89 -34.80 -18.94
CA GLN A 439 8.93 -33.86 -19.52
C GLN A 439 9.46 -32.43 -19.51
N ALA A 440 10.03 -31.97 -18.40
CA ALA A 440 10.63 -30.65 -18.28
C ALA A 440 11.81 -30.45 -19.24
N PHE A 441 12.68 -31.45 -19.40
CA PHE A 441 13.78 -31.45 -20.37
C PHE A 441 13.27 -31.29 -21.80
N THR A 442 12.26 -32.09 -22.18
CA THR A 442 11.64 -32.01 -23.51
C THR A 442 11.01 -30.64 -23.76
N GLY A 443 10.33 -30.09 -22.76
CA GLY A 443 9.76 -28.74 -22.81
C GLY A 443 10.82 -27.65 -22.96
N ALA A 444 11.93 -27.73 -22.22
CA ALA A 444 13.04 -26.79 -22.35
C ALA A 444 13.65 -26.80 -23.77
N LEU A 445 13.86 -27.98 -24.37
CA LEU A 445 14.32 -28.06 -25.76
C LEU A 445 13.33 -27.43 -26.75
N ALA A 446 12.02 -27.68 -26.56
CA ALA A 446 10.98 -27.08 -27.41
C ALA A 446 10.96 -25.55 -27.30
N ILE A 447 11.04 -25.00 -26.07
CA ILE A 447 11.06 -23.55 -25.82
C ILE A 447 12.31 -22.91 -26.43
N LYS A 448 13.49 -23.55 -26.29
CA LYS A 448 14.74 -23.09 -26.93
C LYS A 448 14.61 -22.99 -28.46
N GLY A 449 13.78 -23.83 -29.09
CA GLY A 449 13.53 -23.80 -30.52
C GLY A 449 12.94 -22.49 -31.06
N PHE A 450 12.25 -21.71 -30.21
CA PHE A 450 11.71 -20.39 -30.57
C PHE A 450 12.67 -19.23 -30.28
N ALA A 451 13.80 -19.53 -29.65
CA ALA A 451 14.70 -18.52 -29.14
C ALA A 451 15.74 -18.09 -30.19
N LYS A 452 16.30 -16.90 -29.98
CA LYS A 452 17.50 -16.44 -30.66
C LYS A 452 18.69 -16.60 -29.73
N THR A 453 19.81 -17.11 -30.25
CA THR A 453 21.08 -17.07 -29.51
C THR A 453 21.79 -15.75 -29.81
N LEU A 454 22.11 -15.01 -28.76
CA LEU A 454 22.85 -13.75 -28.83
C LEU A 454 24.36 -13.99 -28.95
N PRO A 455 25.16 -13.02 -29.43
CA PRO A 455 26.61 -13.18 -29.60
C PRO A 455 27.37 -13.49 -28.31
N ASP A 456 26.84 -13.08 -27.16
CA ASP A 456 27.38 -13.35 -25.83
C ASP A 456 26.96 -14.72 -25.26
N GLY A 457 26.20 -15.51 -26.03
CA GLY A 457 25.73 -16.84 -25.65
C GLY A 457 24.41 -16.86 -24.87
N ARG A 458 23.78 -15.69 -24.61
CA ARG A 458 22.43 -15.65 -24.04
C ARG A 458 21.38 -16.16 -25.02
N ILE A 459 20.29 -16.69 -24.48
CA ILE A 459 19.12 -17.12 -25.25
C ILE A 459 17.99 -16.11 -25.03
N GLU A 460 17.40 -15.58 -26.10
CA GLU A 460 16.44 -14.47 -26.08
C GLU A 460 15.11 -14.82 -26.78
N TRP A 461 14.01 -14.39 -26.16
CA TRP A 461 12.68 -14.35 -26.75
C TRP A 461 12.13 -12.92 -26.67
N VAL A 462 12.01 -12.27 -27.82
CA VAL A 462 11.25 -11.02 -27.96
C VAL A 462 9.82 -11.38 -28.33
N ILE A 463 8.90 -11.23 -27.39
CA ILE A 463 7.48 -11.56 -27.51
C ILE A 463 6.71 -10.28 -27.79
N ASN A 464 5.99 -10.25 -28.91
CA ASN A 464 5.06 -9.17 -29.22
C ASN A 464 3.64 -9.74 -29.33
N ALA A 465 2.76 -9.31 -28.44
CA ALA A 465 1.33 -9.56 -28.54
C ALA A 465 0.62 -8.29 -28.99
N ARG A 466 -0.46 -8.45 -29.77
CA ARG A 466 -1.28 -7.34 -30.23
C ARG A 466 -2.73 -7.54 -29.78
N HIS A 467 -3.44 -6.44 -29.63
CA HIS A 467 -4.84 -6.41 -29.20
C HIS A 467 -5.78 -7.15 -30.18
N ASP A 468 -5.37 -7.37 -31.44
CA ASP A 468 -6.08 -8.25 -32.37
C ASP A 468 -5.97 -9.76 -32.01
N GLY A 469 -5.21 -10.12 -30.97
CA GLY A 469 -5.00 -11.49 -30.50
C GLY A 469 -3.78 -12.18 -31.11
N SER A 470 -3.05 -11.54 -32.03
CA SER A 470 -1.85 -12.09 -32.64
C SER A 470 -0.65 -12.07 -31.69
N VAL A 471 0.24 -13.06 -31.84
CA VAL A 471 1.46 -13.21 -31.06
C VAL A 471 2.61 -13.59 -31.96
N THR A 472 3.71 -12.87 -31.84
CA THR A 472 4.98 -13.17 -32.51
C THR A 472 6.10 -13.36 -31.49
N VAL A 473 7.07 -14.19 -31.82
CA VAL A 473 8.27 -14.44 -31.03
C VAL A 473 9.48 -14.28 -31.95
N ASN A 474 10.39 -13.36 -31.63
CA ASN A 474 11.54 -13.03 -32.47
C ASN A 474 11.16 -12.70 -33.93
N GLY A 475 9.99 -12.07 -34.12
CA GLY A 475 9.41 -11.75 -35.42
C GLY A 475 8.71 -12.91 -36.15
N ALA A 476 8.80 -14.15 -35.63
CA ALA A 476 8.08 -15.29 -36.19
C ALA A 476 6.65 -15.37 -35.63
N MET A 477 5.66 -15.60 -36.50
CA MET A 477 4.27 -15.73 -36.11
C MET A 477 4.03 -17.03 -35.32
N LEU A 478 3.57 -16.90 -34.07
CA LEU A 478 3.17 -18.03 -33.23
C LEU A 478 1.65 -18.24 -33.27
N LYS A 479 0.89 -17.15 -33.28
CA LYS A 479 -0.58 -17.13 -33.35
C LYS A 479 -1.02 -15.94 -34.19
N GLY A 480 -1.87 -16.16 -35.20
CA GLY A 480 -2.48 -15.08 -35.98
C GLY A 480 -3.54 -14.30 -35.21
N PRO A 481 -4.10 -13.23 -35.80
CA PRO A 481 -5.21 -12.48 -35.21
C PRO A 481 -6.41 -13.40 -34.91
N ASP A 482 -7.15 -13.06 -33.85
CA ASP A 482 -8.41 -13.73 -33.56
C ASP A 482 -9.40 -13.53 -34.70
N PRO A 483 -10.22 -14.54 -35.04
CA PRO A 483 -11.22 -14.39 -36.08
C PRO A 483 -12.21 -13.27 -35.71
N VAL A 484 -12.52 -12.41 -36.68
CA VAL A 484 -13.58 -11.41 -36.53
C VAL A 484 -14.90 -12.18 -36.41
N VAL A 485 -15.56 -12.08 -35.26
CA VAL A 485 -16.93 -12.59 -35.11
C VAL A 485 -17.83 -11.61 -35.84
N GLU A 486 -18.23 -11.93 -37.08
CA GLU A 486 -19.34 -11.25 -37.72
C GLU A 486 -20.61 -11.64 -36.97
N ASP A 487 -21.23 -10.65 -36.32
CA ASP A 487 -22.54 -10.79 -35.70
C ASP A 487 -23.57 -10.94 -36.82
N ASN A 488 -23.74 -12.17 -37.31
CA ASN A 488 -24.76 -12.50 -38.31
C ASN A 488 -26.14 -12.46 -37.64
N THR A 489 -26.64 -11.25 -37.42
CA THR A 489 -28.07 -10.98 -37.37
C THR A 489 -28.59 -10.92 -38.80
N ASP A 490 -28.96 -12.07 -39.37
CA ASP A 490 -30.25 -12.20 -40.07
C ASP A 490 -30.52 -13.64 -40.55
N GLN A 491 -31.67 -14.14 -40.09
CA GLN A 491 -32.66 -14.94 -40.81
C GLN A 491 -32.20 -16.17 -41.61
N ASP A 492 -32.49 -17.34 -41.05
CA ASP A 492 -33.28 -18.34 -41.79
C ASP A 492 -34.42 -18.85 -40.89
N ALA A 493 -35.60 -18.29 -41.13
CA ALA A 493 -36.84 -18.92 -40.78
C ALA A 493 -37.13 -20.03 -41.81
N VAL A 494 -37.20 -21.29 -41.38
CA VAL A 494 -37.97 -22.32 -42.07
C VAL A 494 -38.91 -22.99 -41.07
N PRO A 495 -40.21 -23.16 -41.40
CA PRO A 495 -41.24 -23.54 -40.46
C PRO A 495 -41.42 -25.06 -40.37
N GLY A 496 -41.64 -25.53 -39.14
CA GLY A 496 -42.54 -26.64 -38.83
C GLY A 496 -42.07 -28.07 -39.13
N GLU A 497 -41.79 -28.83 -38.07
CA GLU A 497 -42.45 -30.12 -37.83
C GLU A 497 -42.39 -30.43 -36.33
N GLY A 498 -43.57 -30.53 -35.70
CA GLY A 498 -43.70 -30.84 -34.29
C GLY A 498 -43.56 -32.34 -34.02
N ASN A 499 -43.13 -32.72 -32.82
CA ASN A 499 -44.01 -33.34 -31.82
C ASN A 499 -43.28 -33.58 -30.48
N ASN A 500 -43.96 -33.22 -29.39
CA ASN A 500 -44.01 -33.80 -28.06
C ASN A 500 -42.74 -34.19 -27.26
N GLY A 501 -42.66 -33.64 -26.05
CA GLY A 501 -41.95 -34.25 -24.91
C GLY A 501 -41.60 -33.25 -23.81
N GLY A 502 -42.52 -33.02 -22.87
CA GLY A 502 -42.42 -31.98 -21.85
C GLY A 502 -41.65 -32.32 -20.56
N ALA A 503 -41.69 -31.33 -19.66
CA ALA A 503 -41.15 -31.24 -18.29
C ALA A 503 -39.61 -31.09 -18.22
N GLY A 504 -39.02 -30.04 -17.65
CA GLY A 504 -39.47 -29.08 -16.65
C GLY A 504 -38.61 -29.23 -15.39
N ALA A 505 -37.64 -28.34 -15.17
CA ALA A 505 -37.12 -27.97 -13.85
C ALA A 505 -36.07 -26.85 -13.98
N LYS A 506 -36.45 -25.65 -13.53
CA LYS A 506 -35.53 -24.61 -13.07
C LYS A 506 -34.91 -25.05 -11.75
N LEU A 507 -33.60 -24.92 -11.57
CA LEU A 507 -32.98 -24.73 -10.26
C LEU A 507 -31.68 -23.91 -10.40
N GLN A 508 -31.73 -22.65 -9.94
CA GLN A 508 -30.64 -22.00 -9.18
C GLN A 508 -30.69 -22.56 -7.75
N PRO A 509 -29.57 -22.63 -7.00
CA PRO A 509 -28.74 -21.47 -6.63
C PRO A 509 -27.50 -21.26 -7.49
#